data_AF-A0A941ZKI2-F1
#
_entry.id   AF-A0A941ZKI2-F1
#
_cell.length_a   1.000
_cell.length_b   1.000
_cell.length_c   1.000
_cell.angle_alpha   90.00
_cell.angle_beta   90.00
_cell.angle_gamma   90.00
#
_symmetry.space_group_name_H-M   'P 1'
#
loop_
_entity.id
_entity.type
_entity.pdbx_description
1 polymer ?
#
loop_
_entity_poly.entity_id
_entity_poly.type
_entity_poly.pdbx_seq_one_letter_code
_entity_poly.pdbx_strand_id
1 'polypeptide(L)'
;HYTCGGVLIDRAARTDIAGLYAVGETSHTGLHGANRLASNSLLECVVYAQAAAQDILQRSPPPLPELPQWDESRVTDADEEIVISHNWDELRRFMWDYVGIVRTNKRLARARSRIGLLAREIDEYYANFRVTNDLIELRNLVLSADLIVRSAQRRRESRGLHFSRDYPQLLPQARNTILRPPLRTRRG
;
A
#
# COMPACT_ATOMS: atom_id res chain seq x y z
N HIS A 1 -3.09 5.13 -12.82
CA HIS A 1 -3.56 6.54 -12.83
C HIS A 1 -4.18 6.93 -11.50
N TYR A 2 -5.03 6.08 -10.90
CA TYR A 2 -5.61 6.36 -9.58
C TYR A 2 -5.75 5.07 -8.76
N THR A 3 -5.65 5.17 -7.44
CA THR A 3 -5.79 4.07 -6.49
C THR A 3 -7.15 4.15 -5.80
N CYS A 4 -8.05 3.19 -6.08
CA CYS A 4 -9.39 3.13 -5.43
C CYS A 4 -9.36 2.42 -4.05
N GLY A 5 -8.29 1.67 -3.79
CA GLY A 5 -8.01 1.09 -2.47
C GLY A 5 -7.21 2.06 -1.62
N GLY A 6 -6.74 1.60 -0.46
CA GLY A 6 -5.99 2.43 0.46
C GLY A 6 -6.14 1.94 1.90
N VAL A 7 -5.72 2.78 2.84
CA VAL A 7 -5.89 2.57 4.28
C VAL A 7 -7.37 2.65 4.62
N LEU A 8 -7.92 1.60 5.23
CA LEU A 8 -9.32 1.59 5.66
C LEU A 8 -9.54 2.68 6.72
N ILE A 9 -10.54 3.51 6.49
CA ILE A 9 -10.92 4.57 7.43
C ILE A 9 -12.41 4.53 7.77
N ASP A 10 -12.75 5.14 8.90
CA ASP A 10 -14.14 5.41 9.26
C ASP A 10 -14.64 6.76 8.73
N ARG A 11 -15.86 7.16 9.12
CA ARG A 11 -16.50 8.41 8.69
C ARG A 11 -15.81 9.69 9.20
N ALA A 12 -14.94 9.57 10.20
CA ALA A 12 -14.12 10.66 10.72
C ALA A 12 -12.69 10.62 10.15
N ALA A 13 -12.46 9.83 9.08
CA ALA A 13 -11.16 9.58 8.46
C ALA A 13 -10.12 8.89 9.37
N ARG A 14 -10.57 8.24 10.45
CA ARG A 14 -9.69 7.57 11.40
C ARG A 14 -9.28 6.21 10.86
N THR A 15 -8.00 5.89 11.01
CA THR A 15 -7.47 4.54 10.73
C THR A 15 -7.75 3.61 11.93
N ASP A 16 -7.30 2.36 11.84
CA ASP A 16 -7.30 1.42 12.97
C ASP A 16 -6.23 1.75 14.04
N ILE A 17 -5.32 2.69 13.76
CA ILE A 17 -4.34 3.22 14.71
C ILE A 17 -4.87 4.52 15.32
N ALA A 18 -5.00 4.54 16.64
CA ALA A 18 -5.46 5.72 17.37
C ALA A 18 -4.56 6.94 17.12
N GLY A 19 -5.17 8.07 16.78
CA GLY A 19 -4.45 9.32 16.47
C GLY A 19 -3.89 9.40 15.05
N LEU A 20 -4.01 8.34 14.25
CA LEU A 20 -3.61 8.34 12.84
C LEU A 20 -4.84 8.42 11.93
N TYR A 21 -4.79 9.37 10.99
CA TYR A 21 -5.84 9.63 10.00
C TYR A 21 -5.28 9.39 8.60
N ALA A 22 -6.17 9.09 7.65
CA ALA A 22 -5.83 9.00 6.24
C ALA A 22 -6.93 9.66 5.41
N VAL A 23 -6.57 10.49 4.43
CA VAL A 23 -7.53 11.25 3.61
C VAL A 23 -7.12 11.24 2.14
N GLY A 24 -8.09 11.33 1.23
CA GLY A 24 -7.84 11.34 -0.21
C GLY A 24 -7.41 9.98 -0.75
N GLU A 25 -6.56 9.96 -1.79
CA GLU A 25 -6.22 8.74 -2.55
C GLU A 25 -5.49 7.65 -1.73
N THR A 26 -4.85 8.01 -0.62
CA THR A 26 -4.22 7.02 0.28
C THR A 26 -5.25 6.24 1.10
N SER A 27 -6.50 6.71 1.16
CA SER A 27 -7.56 6.14 1.99
C SER A 27 -8.52 5.25 1.21
N HIS A 28 -9.11 4.28 1.89
CA HIS A 28 -10.23 3.49 1.40
C HIS A 28 -11.49 3.83 2.20
N THR A 29 -12.27 4.76 1.65
CA THR A 29 -13.55 5.24 2.19
C THR A 29 -14.73 4.32 1.82
N GLY A 30 -14.56 3.52 0.78
CA GLY A 30 -15.63 2.76 0.11
C GLY A 30 -16.34 3.52 -1.02
N LEU A 31 -16.10 4.83 -1.20
CA LEU A 31 -16.79 5.66 -2.19
C LEU A 31 -16.60 5.16 -3.63
N HIS A 32 -15.38 4.79 -4.01
CA HIS A 32 -15.05 4.38 -5.39
C HIS A 32 -15.39 2.92 -5.71
N GLY A 33 -15.72 2.10 -4.71
CA GLY A 33 -15.98 0.68 -4.91
C GLY A 33 -14.90 -0.03 -5.75
N ALA A 34 -15.31 -0.62 -6.88
CA ALA A 34 -14.41 -1.34 -7.79
C ALA A 34 -13.95 -0.52 -9.02
N ASN A 35 -14.45 0.72 -9.19
CA ASN A 35 -14.02 1.62 -10.25
C ASN A 35 -14.37 3.07 -9.91
N ARG A 36 -13.41 3.97 -10.07
CA ARG A 36 -13.58 5.39 -9.82
C ARG A 36 -14.47 6.03 -10.89
N LEU A 37 -15.44 6.84 -10.46
CA LEU A 37 -16.13 7.81 -11.33
C LEU A 37 -15.32 9.12 -11.39
N ALA A 38 -15.25 9.72 -12.58
CA ALA A 38 -14.54 10.99 -12.77
C ALA A 38 -15.05 12.09 -11.81
N SER A 39 -14.17 13.01 -11.43
CA SER A 39 -14.45 14.18 -10.56
C SER A 39 -14.76 13.90 -9.08
N ASN A 40 -14.94 12.65 -8.65
CA ASN A 40 -15.21 12.34 -7.23
C ASN A 40 -13.98 12.37 -6.31
N SER A 41 -12.76 12.25 -6.86
CA SER A 41 -11.54 12.16 -6.04
C SER A 41 -11.21 13.44 -5.27
N LEU A 42 -11.43 14.61 -5.87
CA LEU A 42 -11.18 15.87 -5.16
C LEU A 42 -12.23 16.11 -4.07
N LEU A 43 -13.49 15.83 -4.38
CA LEU A 43 -14.59 15.96 -3.42
C LEU A 43 -14.40 15.03 -2.20
N GLU A 44 -13.99 13.78 -2.44
CA GLU A 44 -13.64 12.84 -1.37
C GLU A 44 -12.58 13.42 -0.44
N CYS A 45 -11.51 13.96 -1.02
CA CYS A 45 -10.41 14.55 -0.24
C CYS A 45 -10.91 15.68 0.66
N VAL A 46 -11.70 16.62 0.12
CA VAL A 46 -12.21 17.78 0.88
C VAL A 46 -13.15 17.34 2.00
N VAL A 47 -14.09 16.43 1.72
CA VAL A 47 -15.08 15.96 2.70
C VAL A 47 -14.40 15.24 3.86
N TYR A 48 -13.47 14.31 3.56
CA TYR A 48 -12.79 13.55 4.62
C TYR A 48 -11.74 14.40 5.35
N ALA A 49 -11.09 15.38 4.69
CA ALA A 49 -10.22 16.34 5.37
C ALA A 49 -10.99 17.20 6.38
N GLN A 50 -12.20 17.66 6.01
CA GLN A 50 -13.05 18.42 6.94
C GLN A 50 -13.50 17.56 8.12
N ALA A 51 -13.91 16.31 7.88
CA ALA A 51 -14.29 15.37 8.93
C ALA A 51 -13.11 15.07 9.88
N ALA A 52 -11.93 14.83 9.33
CA ALA A 52 -10.70 14.64 10.11
C ALA A 52 -10.39 15.86 10.98
N ALA A 53 -10.44 17.07 10.40
CA ALA A 53 -10.16 18.29 11.14
C ALA A 53 -11.15 18.51 12.30
N GLN A 54 -12.44 18.26 12.08
CA GLN A 54 -13.45 18.36 13.14
C GLN A 54 -13.20 17.37 14.28
N ASP A 55 -12.89 16.10 13.97
CA ASP A 55 -12.60 15.08 14.98
C ASP A 55 -11.27 15.36 15.72
N ILE A 56 -10.24 15.86 15.02
CA ILE A 56 -8.96 16.27 15.63
C ILE A 56 -9.17 17.43 16.61
N LEU A 57 -9.90 18.47 16.22
CA LEU A 57 -10.13 19.66 17.05
C LEU A 57 -10.97 19.38 18.31
N GLN A 58 -11.78 18.32 18.30
CA GLN A 58 -12.58 17.90 19.45
C GLN A 58 -11.79 17.04 20.45
N ARG A 59 -10.57 16.63 20.11
CA ARG A 59 -9.73 15.75 20.94
C ARG A 59 -8.67 16.56 21.68
N SER A 60 -8.43 16.19 22.93
CA SER A 60 -7.22 16.59 23.64
C SER A 60 -6.12 15.58 23.32
N PRO A 61 -4.99 15.98 22.72
CA PRO A 61 -3.90 15.06 22.43
C PRO A 61 -3.28 14.57 23.75
N PRO A 62 -2.90 13.28 23.83
CA PRO A 62 -2.11 12.80 24.96
C PRO A 62 -0.75 13.51 25.00
N PRO A 63 -0.07 13.52 26.15
CA PRO A 63 1.33 13.97 26.21
C PRO A 63 2.17 13.16 25.23
N LEU A 64 3.10 13.84 24.54
CA LEU A 64 3.98 13.19 23.59
C LEU A 64 4.95 12.27 24.34
N PRO A 65 5.10 11.01 23.91
CA PRO A 65 6.14 10.15 24.45
C PRO A 65 7.52 10.62 23.99
N GLU A 66 8.55 10.33 24.77
CA GLU A 66 9.92 10.42 24.26
C GLU A 66 10.11 9.39 23.14
N LEU A 67 10.59 9.85 22.00
CA LEU A 67 10.84 9.02 20.83
C LEU A 67 12.34 8.71 20.73
N PRO A 68 12.71 7.48 20.30
CA PRO A 68 14.10 7.17 20.03
C PRO A 68 14.62 8.04 18.88
N GLN A 69 15.88 8.44 18.96
CA GLN A 69 16.55 9.10 17.83
C GLN A 69 16.70 8.11 16.66
N TRP A 70 16.64 8.65 15.46
CA TRP A 70 16.93 7.88 14.26
C TRP A 70 18.42 7.59 14.17
N ASP A 71 18.79 6.32 13.99
CA ASP A 71 20.18 5.92 13.79
C ASP A 71 20.57 6.05 12.31
N GLU A 72 21.43 7.01 12.01
CA GLU A 72 21.96 7.26 10.67
C GLU A 72 23.42 6.80 10.49
N SER A 73 24.02 6.11 11.46
CA SER A 73 25.48 5.88 11.54
C SER A 73 26.04 4.83 10.56
N ARG A 74 25.29 4.48 9.52
CA ARG A 74 25.60 3.35 8.64
C ARG A 74 26.39 3.75 7.40
N VAL A 75 26.99 2.75 6.76
CA VAL A 75 27.88 2.91 5.60
C VAL A 75 27.07 3.14 4.32
N THR A 76 27.62 3.93 3.40
CA THR A 76 27.07 4.16 2.05
C THR A 76 28.01 3.50 1.05
N ASP A 77 27.45 2.76 0.08
CA ASP A 77 28.20 2.09 -1.00
C ASP A 77 27.57 2.46 -2.36
N ALA A 78 28.39 2.85 -3.33
CA ALA A 78 27.92 3.29 -4.64
C ALA A 78 27.41 2.13 -5.50
N ASP A 79 27.93 0.92 -5.32
CA ASP A 79 27.45 -0.26 -6.06
C ASP A 79 26.00 -0.60 -5.65
N GLU A 80 25.62 -0.31 -4.41
CA GLU A 80 24.27 -0.55 -3.90
C GLU A 80 23.23 0.43 -4.46
N GLU A 81 23.61 1.68 -4.75
CA GLU A 81 22.72 2.65 -5.40
C GLU A 81 22.29 2.17 -6.80
N ILE A 82 23.22 1.53 -7.53
CA ILE A 82 22.94 0.92 -8.83
C ILE A 82 21.91 -0.21 -8.70
N VAL A 83 22.06 -1.06 -7.68
CA VAL A 83 21.13 -2.17 -7.42
C VAL A 83 19.73 -1.66 -7.06
N ILE A 84 19.62 -0.61 -6.24
CA ILE A 84 18.33 0.01 -5.88
C ILE A 84 17.60 0.49 -7.14
N SER A 85 18.30 1.18 -8.04
CA SER A 85 17.75 1.65 -9.31
C SER A 85 17.26 0.49 -10.19
N HIS A 86 18.04 -0.58 -10.31
CA HIS A 86 17.63 -1.79 -11.05
C HIS A 86 16.39 -2.45 -10.45
N ASN A 87 16.32 -2.57 -9.12
CA ASN A 87 15.19 -3.17 -8.43
C ASN A 87 13.90 -2.35 -8.58
N TRP A 88 14.02 -1.02 -8.61
CA TRP A 88 12.90 -0.12 -8.89
C TRP A 88 12.34 -0.34 -10.29
N ASP A 89 13.22 -0.44 -11.28
CA ASP A 89 12.88 -0.72 -12.66
C ASP A 89 12.24 -2.11 -12.84
N GLU A 90 12.81 -3.13 -12.21
CA GLU A 90 12.29 -4.50 -12.24
C GLU A 90 10.86 -4.55 -11.68
N LEU A 91 10.64 -3.95 -10.51
CA LEU A 91 9.34 -3.89 -9.84
C LEU A 91 8.27 -3.31 -10.76
N ARG A 92 8.53 -2.16 -11.38
CA ARG A 92 7.57 -1.50 -12.26
C ARG A 92 7.26 -2.33 -13.50
N ARG A 93 8.28 -2.92 -14.12
CA ARG A 93 8.12 -3.77 -15.31
C ARG A 93 7.24 -4.97 -15.01
N PHE A 94 7.51 -5.74 -13.96
CA PHE A 94 6.69 -6.92 -13.69
C PHE A 94 5.30 -6.58 -13.15
N MET A 95 5.14 -5.46 -12.42
CA MET A 95 3.81 -5.01 -11.98
C MET A 95 2.92 -4.66 -13.17
N TRP A 96 3.50 -4.05 -14.21
CA TRP A 96 2.82 -3.83 -15.48
C TRP A 96 2.44 -5.15 -16.17
N ASP A 97 3.40 -6.06 -16.34
CA ASP A 97 3.21 -7.30 -17.10
C ASP A 97 2.25 -8.30 -16.43
N TYR A 98 2.28 -8.37 -15.10
CA TYR A 98 1.59 -9.41 -14.34
C TYR A 98 0.37 -8.93 -13.57
N VAL A 99 0.31 -7.63 -13.23
CA VAL A 99 -0.71 -7.04 -12.35
C VAL A 99 -1.45 -5.89 -13.04
N GLY A 100 -1.19 -5.68 -14.34
CA GLY A 100 -1.86 -4.70 -15.19
C GLY A 100 -3.35 -5.00 -15.45
N ILE A 101 -3.84 -4.57 -16.62
CA ILE A 101 -5.27 -4.59 -16.97
C ILE A 101 -5.82 -6.03 -16.96
N VAL A 102 -5.13 -6.96 -17.60
CA VAL A 102 -5.55 -8.37 -17.72
C VAL A 102 -4.69 -9.27 -16.85
N ARG A 103 -5.33 -9.93 -15.87
CA ARG A 103 -4.66 -10.74 -14.85
C ARG A 103 -4.95 -12.22 -15.03
N THR A 104 -4.04 -13.04 -14.49
CA THR A 104 -4.25 -14.47 -14.29
C THR A 104 -3.60 -14.91 -12.98
N ASN A 105 -4.10 -15.99 -12.37
CA ASN A 105 -3.56 -16.61 -11.17
C ASN A 105 -2.05 -16.90 -11.32
N LYS A 106 -1.64 -17.42 -12.49
CA LYS A 106 -0.23 -17.71 -12.79
C LYS A 106 0.63 -16.44 -12.82
N ARG A 107 0.14 -15.34 -13.42
CA ARG A 107 0.84 -14.05 -13.43
C ARG A 107 0.93 -13.45 -12.03
N LEU A 108 -0.15 -13.47 -11.28
CA LEU A 108 -0.17 -12.97 -9.89
C LEU A 108 0.76 -13.76 -8.98
N ALA A 109 0.84 -15.09 -9.13
CA ALA A 109 1.80 -15.92 -8.40
C ALA A 109 3.26 -15.57 -8.73
N ARG A 110 3.57 -15.32 -10.02
CA ARG A 110 4.91 -14.87 -10.45
C ARG A 110 5.27 -13.50 -9.85
N ALA A 111 4.34 -12.55 -9.84
CA ALA A 111 4.54 -11.25 -9.20
C ALA A 111 4.80 -11.41 -7.70
N ARG A 112 3.99 -12.23 -7.00
CA ARG A 112 4.14 -12.49 -5.58
C ARG A 112 5.52 -13.05 -5.22
N SER A 113 6.04 -13.96 -6.04
CA SER A 113 7.36 -14.56 -5.85
C SER A 113 8.48 -13.51 -5.97
N ARG A 114 8.44 -12.65 -6.99
CA ARG A 114 9.43 -11.59 -7.22
C ARG A 114 9.40 -10.52 -6.13
N ILE A 115 8.20 -10.07 -5.75
CA ILE A 115 8.02 -9.15 -4.62
C ILE A 115 8.63 -9.72 -3.34
N GLY A 116 8.47 -11.03 -3.10
CA GLY A 116 9.07 -11.69 -1.94
C GLY A 116 10.59 -11.74 -1.98
N LEU A 117 11.21 -11.81 -3.16
CA LEU A 117 12.66 -11.72 -3.31
C LEU A 117 13.14 -10.30 -3.01
N LEU A 118 12.59 -9.30 -3.70
CA LEU A 118 12.92 -7.89 -3.49
C LEU A 118 12.74 -7.46 -2.03
N ALA A 119 11.67 -7.91 -1.37
CA ALA A 119 11.44 -7.59 0.04
C ALA A 119 12.57 -8.10 0.96
N ARG A 120 13.14 -9.28 0.69
CA ARG A 120 14.25 -9.82 1.49
C ARG A 120 15.55 -9.05 1.23
N GLU A 121 15.85 -8.76 -0.03
CA GLU A 121 17.03 -7.97 -0.41
C GLU A 121 16.96 -6.57 0.21
N ILE A 122 15.80 -5.91 0.15
CA ILE A 122 15.59 -4.60 0.78
C ILE A 122 15.74 -4.67 2.30
N ASP A 123 15.24 -5.71 2.96
CA ASP A 123 15.41 -5.85 4.42
C ASP A 123 16.89 -6.02 4.79
N GLU A 124 17.68 -6.72 3.97
CA GLU A 124 19.13 -6.83 4.13
C GLU A 124 19.82 -5.48 3.91
N TYR A 125 19.46 -4.74 2.86
CA TYR A 125 20.00 -3.40 2.61
C TYR A 125 19.64 -2.42 3.73
N TYR A 126 18.38 -2.44 4.15
CA TYR A 126 17.87 -1.62 5.22
C TYR A 126 18.38 -2.05 6.61
N ALA A 127 19.07 -3.18 6.76
CA ALA A 127 19.72 -3.54 8.02
C ALA A 127 21.16 -3.02 8.09
N ASN A 128 21.86 -2.99 6.95
CA ASN A 128 23.31 -2.83 6.92
C ASN A 128 23.78 -1.46 6.39
N PHE A 129 22.96 -0.79 5.59
CA PHE A 129 23.38 0.42 4.87
C PHE A 129 22.64 1.67 5.34
N ARG A 130 23.21 2.83 4.97
CA ARG A 130 22.61 4.14 5.20
C ARG A 130 21.29 4.24 4.47
N VAL A 131 20.29 4.76 5.17
CA VAL A 131 18.97 4.97 4.58
C VAL A 131 18.99 6.18 3.66
N THR A 132 18.69 5.94 2.38
CA THR A 132 18.54 6.96 1.34
C THR A 132 17.08 7.10 0.93
N ASN A 133 16.74 8.18 0.23
CA ASN A 133 15.38 8.39 -0.30
C ASN A 133 14.97 7.26 -1.25
N ASP A 134 15.87 6.86 -2.15
CA ASP A 134 15.59 5.82 -3.15
C ASP A 134 15.34 4.45 -2.48
N LEU A 135 16.08 4.13 -1.42
CA LEU A 135 15.83 2.91 -0.63
C LEU A 135 14.46 2.95 0.07
N ILE A 136 14.08 4.09 0.66
CA ILE A 136 12.76 4.27 1.28
C ILE A 136 11.65 4.13 0.23
N GLU A 137 11.81 4.76 -0.93
CA GLU A 137 10.83 4.68 -2.01
C GLU A 137 10.67 3.25 -2.51
N LEU A 138 11.79 2.56 -2.83
CA LEU A 138 11.77 1.17 -3.26
C LEU A 138 11.07 0.27 -2.23
N ARG A 139 11.39 0.43 -0.94
CA ARG A 139 10.75 -0.30 0.15
C ARG A 139 9.24 -0.08 0.19
N ASN A 140 8.79 1.17 0.08
CA ASN A 140 7.38 1.53 0.09
C ASN A 140 6.64 1.00 -1.15
N LEU A 141 7.28 1.02 -2.32
CA LEU A 141 6.74 0.48 -3.55
C LEU A 141 6.59 -1.04 -3.47
N VAL A 142 7.60 -1.76 -2.96
CA VAL A 142 7.53 -3.22 -2.78
C VAL A 142 6.42 -3.60 -1.80
N LEU A 143 6.29 -2.88 -0.69
CA LEU A 143 5.19 -3.09 0.26
C LEU A 143 3.82 -2.86 -0.39
N SER A 144 3.67 -1.75 -1.12
CA SER A 144 2.42 -1.42 -1.81
C SER A 144 2.08 -2.47 -2.88
N ALA A 145 3.08 -2.92 -3.65
CA ALA A 145 2.95 -3.98 -4.63
C ALA A 145 2.51 -5.31 -3.99
N ASP A 146 3.07 -5.67 -2.82
CA ASP A 146 2.64 -6.85 -2.06
C ASP A 146 1.15 -6.80 -1.75
N LEU A 147 0.69 -5.68 -1.18
CA LEU A 147 -0.71 -5.50 -0.78
C LEU A 147 -1.63 -5.55 -2.01
N ILE A 148 -1.24 -4.96 -3.13
CA ILE A 148 -2.00 -5.01 -4.39
C ILE A 148 -2.11 -6.45 -4.90
N VAL A 149 -0.99 -7.18 -4.98
CA VAL A 149 -0.97 -8.55 -5.50
C VAL A 149 -1.78 -9.48 -4.60
N ARG A 150 -1.61 -9.40 -3.28
CA ARG A 150 -2.40 -10.19 -2.32
C ARG A 150 -3.89 -9.87 -2.42
N SER A 151 -4.24 -8.60 -2.63
CA SER A 151 -5.63 -8.19 -2.82
C SER A 151 -6.21 -8.74 -4.12
N ALA A 152 -5.43 -8.74 -5.20
CA ALA A 152 -5.81 -9.33 -6.48
C ALA A 152 -5.96 -10.86 -6.39
N GLN A 153 -5.05 -11.56 -5.72
CA GLN A 153 -5.11 -13.02 -5.54
C GLN A 153 -6.32 -13.49 -4.73
N ARG A 154 -6.81 -12.66 -3.79
CA ARG A 154 -8.01 -12.97 -2.99
C ARG A 154 -9.31 -12.80 -3.78
N ARG A 155 -9.31 -12.06 -4.89
CA ARG A 155 -10.52 -11.81 -5.69
C ARG A 155 -10.71 -12.90 -6.74
N ARG A 156 -11.72 -13.75 -6.54
CA ARG A 156 -12.10 -14.83 -7.46
C ARG A 156 -13.31 -14.46 -8.33
N GLU A 157 -13.25 -13.27 -8.92
CA GLU A 157 -14.24 -12.70 -9.84
C GLU A 157 -13.60 -11.62 -10.70
N SER A 158 -14.26 -11.18 -11.76
CA SER A 158 -13.92 -9.97 -12.51
C SER A 158 -14.95 -8.89 -12.23
N ARG A 159 -14.50 -7.74 -11.72
CA ARG A 159 -15.35 -6.62 -11.31
C ARG A 159 -14.59 -5.30 -11.43
N GLY A 160 -15.16 -4.35 -12.17
CA GLY A 160 -14.57 -3.01 -12.34
C GLY A 160 -13.14 -3.08 -12.87
N LEU A 161 -12.20 -2.45 -12.16
CA LEU A 161 -10.77 -2.41 -12.49
C LEU A 161 -10.01 -3.72 -12.23
N HIS A 162 -10.67 -4.73 -11.68
CA HIS A 162 -10.11 -6.07 -11.55
C HIS A 162 -10.68 -7.01 -12.61
N PHE A 163 -9.86 -7.34 -13.60
CA PHE A 163 -10.20 -8.31 -14.63
C PHE A 163 -9.24 -9.50 -14.60
N SER A 164 -9.78 -10.68 -14.27
CA SER A 164 -9.05 -11.94 -14.20
C SER A 164 -9.63 -12.92 -15.23
N ARG A 165 -8.77 -13.42 -16.13
CA ARG A 165 -9.21 -14.41 -17.14
C ARG A 165 -9.63 -15.75 -16.51
N ASP A 166 -9.07 -16.08 -15.36
CA ASP A 166 -9.41 -17.32 -14.64
C ASP A 166 -10.79 -17.23 -13.95
N TYR A 167 -11.28 -16.00 -13.73
CA TYR A 167 -12.58 -15.73 -13.10
C TYR A 167 -13.32 -14.63 -13.87
N PRO A 168 -13.85 -14.90 -15.07
CA PRO A 168 -14.42 -13.86 -15.93
C PRO A 168 -15.74 -13.29 -15.40
N GLN A 169 -16.44 -14.01 -14.53
CA GLN A 169 -17.77 -13.63 -14.06
C GLN A 169 -17.75 -12.91 -12.71
N LEU A 170 -18.86 -12.21 -12.45
CA LEU A 170 -19.17 -11.57 -11.18
C LEU A 170 -19.65 -12.62 -10.16
N LEU A 171 -19.22 -12.49 -8.91
CA LEU A 171 -19.89 -13.18 -7.80
C LEU A 171 -21.21 -12.49 -7.44
N PRO A 172 -22.20 -13.21 -6.89
CA PRO A 172 -23.51 -12.64 -6.52
C PRO A 172 -23.40 -11.50 -5.50
N GLN A 173 -22.44 -11.59 -4.58
CA GLN A 173 -22.23 -10.59 -3.54
C GLN A 173 -20.87 -9.93 -3.70
N ALA A 174 -20.86 -8.62 -3.90
CA ALA A 174 -19.62 -7.84 -3.90
C ALA A 174 -19.07 -7.73 -2.47
N ARG A 175 -17.77 -7.95 -2.32
CA ARG A 175 -17.05 -7.77 -1.05
C ARG A 175 -15.75 -7.00 -1.26
N ASN A 176 -15.43 -6.15 -0.27
CA ASN A 176 -14.14 -5.48 -0.20
C ASN A 176 -13.06 -6.51 0.18
N THR A 177 -11.89 -6.38 -0.43
CA THR A 177 -10.73 -7.17 -0.02
C THR A 177 -10.01 -6.42 1.09
N ILE A 178 -10.11 -6.92 2.31
CA ILE A 178 -9.46 -6.31 3.48
C ILE A 178 -8.22 -7.15 3.84
N LEU A 179 -7.07 -6.49 3.92
CA LEU A 179 -5.83 -7.06 4.45
C LEU A 179 -5.61 -6.51 5.85
N ARG A 180 -5.24 -7.37 6.79
CA ARG A 180 -4.83 -6.97 8.14
C ARG A 180 -3.34 -7.28 8.30
N PRO A 181 -2.54 -6.38 8.89
CA PRO A 181 -1.16 -6.70 9.23
C PRO A 181 -1.14 -7.87 10.23
N PRO A 182 -0.09 -8.69 10.22
CA PRO A 182 0.09 -9.71 11.25
C PRO A 182 0.21 -9.02 12.61
N LEU A 183 -0.34 -9.64 13.66
CA LEU A 183 -0.17 -9.15 15.03
C LEU A 183 1.32 -9.12 15.34
N ARG A 184 1.89 -7.93 15.53
CA ARG A 184 3.24 -7.81 16.08
C ARG A 184 3.18 -8.31 17.52
N THR A 185 3.65 -9.53 17.77
CA THR A 185 4.12 -9.91 19.10
C THR A 185 5.22 -8.93 19.45
N ARG A 186 4.99 -8.05 20.42
CA ARG A 186 6.06 -7.20 21.00
C ARG A 186 7.19 -8.15 21.36
N ARG A 187 8.31 -8.11 20.63
CA ARG A 187 9.57 -8.60 21.16
C ARG A 187 9.90 -7.64 22.30
N GLY A 188 9.84 -8.17 23.52
CA GLY A 188 10.26 -7.45 24.73
C GLY A 188 11.76 -7.22 24.75
#